data_AF-A0A151JSF4-F1
#
_entry.id   AF-A0A151JSF4-F1
#
_cell.length_a   1.000
_cell.length_b   1.000
_cell.length_c   1.000
_cell.angle_alpha   90.00
_cell.angle_beta   90.00
_cell.angle_gamma   90.00
#
_symmetry.space_group_name_H-M   'P 1'
#
loop_
_entity.id
_entity.type
_entity.pdbx_description
1 polymer ?
#
loop_
_entity_poly.entity_id
_entity_poly.type
_entity_poly.pdbx_seq_one_letter_code
_entity_poly.pdbx_strand_id
1 'polypeptide(L)'
;MENHERVERELLEQCDQIATLVECFAWLQRCDECIERLEELCRVKCPCFTVGHRQSVVARIALLAGAKTQLERRFVHVGGGYARGEYASGNEQSLVWREIDVVFESRIVMGAVINSNHIEPRRFLEDAGNVVLERVRDTIERHGSVKVNTTFNGEFATNDKRANKSITTKNIEIYRYTDLREWYQRHVIEPTLTSLEEFQERDSGWALSRILNLTINVNKPMRAISKCREK
;
A
#
# COMPACT_ATOMS: atom_id res chain seq x y z
N MET A 1 -9.29 14.19 17.25
CA MET A 1 -8.47 13.90 16.04
C MET A 1 -6.98 14.12 16.29
N GLU A 2 -6.55 15.24 16.88
CA GLU A 2 -5.11 15.54 17.13
C GLU A 2 -4.31 14.48 17.88
N ASN A 3 -4.92 13.76 18.83
CA ASN A 3 -4.20 12.75 19.61
C ASN A 3 -3.80 11.51 18.78
N HIS A 4 -4.58 11.15 17.75
CA HIS A 4 -4.29 9.98 16.90
C HIS A 4 -3.16 10.27 15.91
N GLU A 5 -3.17 11.46 15.30
CA GLU A 5 -2.11 11.90 14.38
C GLU A 5 -0.75 12.02 15.08
N ARG A 6 -0.75 12.43 16.35
CA ARG A 6 0.47 12.50 17.15
C ARG A 6 1.05 11.11 17.44
N VAL A 7 0.21 10.17 17.91
CA VAL A 7 0.64 8.80 18.23
C VAL A 7 1.19 8.08 17.01
N GLU A 8 0.62 8.30 15.83
CA GLU A 8 1.10 7.68 14.60
C GLU A 8 2.45 8.21 14.14
N ARG A 9 2.63 9.53 14.21
CA ARG A 9 3.91 10.15 13.88
C ARG A 9 4.99 9.67 14.84
N GLU A 10 4.70 9.63 16.14
CA GLU A 10 5.59 9.08 17.15
C GLU A 10 5.95 7.61 16.86
N LEU A 11 4.98 6.77 16.48
CA LEU A 11 5.24 5.36 16.15
C LEU A 11 6.16 5.23 14.92
N LEU A 12 5.92 6.01 13.86
CA LEU A 12 6.74 5.97 12.65
C LEU A 12 8.16 6.50 12.92
N GLU A 13 8.31 7.56 13.71
CA GLU A 13 9.62 8.11 14.11
C GLU A 13 10.40 7.15 15.02
N GLN A 14 9.71 6.46 15.93
CA GLN A 14 10.32 5.50 16.86
C GLN A 14 10.73 4.19 16.17
N CYS A 15 10.08 3.82 15.07
CA CYS A 15 10.31 2.54 14.40
C CYS A 15 11.79 2.28 14.06
N ASP A 16 12.50 3.30 13.59
CA ASP A 16 13.92 3.17 13.21
C ASP A 16 14.86 3.15 14.43
N GLN A 17 14.40 3.60 15.60
CA GLN A 17 15.21 3.73 16.83
C GLN A 17 15.13 2.51 17.77
N ILE A 18 14.15 1.63 17.58
CA ILE A 18 13.95 0.44 18.40
C ILE A 18 15.15 -0.50 18.26
N ALA A 19 15.81 -0.82 19.36
CA ALA A 19 17.03 -1.63 19.36
C ALA A 19 16.87 -2.96 20.11
N THR A 20 15.86 -3.07 20.98
CA THR A 20 15.66 -4.26 21.82
C THR A 20 14.37 -5.02 21.48
N LEU A 21 14.36 -6.32 21.79
CA LEU A 21 13.16 -7.16 21.64
C LEU A 21 12.00 -6.66 22.49
N VAL A 22 12.27 -6.15 23.70
CA VAL A 22 11.24 -5.64 24.61
C VAL A 22 10.58 -4.39 24.04
N GLU A 23 11.37 -3.45 23.52
CA GLU A 23 10.87 -2.27 22.82
C GLU A 23 10.11 -2.66 21.53
N CYS A 24 10.59 -3.67 20.82
CA CYS A 24 9.93 -4.20 19.63
C CYS A 24 8.52 -4.72 19.97
N PHE A 25 8.37 -5.60 20.97
CA PHE A 25 7.04 -6.11 21.36
C PHE A 25 6.11 -4.99 21.83
N ALA A 26 6.60 -4.05 22.63
CA ALA A 26 5.81 -2.90 23.08
C ALA A 26 5.37 -2.01 21.91
N TRP A 27 6.25 -1.80 20.93
CA TRP A 27 5.92 -1.04 19.73
C TRP A 27 4.92 -1.78 18.84
N LEU A 28 5.10 -3.09 18.62
CA LEU A 28 4.18 -3.91 17.80
C LEU A 28 2.77 -3.86 18.36
N GLN A 29 2.62 -4.00 19.68
CA GLN A 29 1.32 -3.89 20.35
C GLN A 29 0.70 -2.50 20.15
N ARG A 30 1.45 -1.42 20.36
CA ARG A 30 0.96 -0.05 20.14
C ARG A 30 0.60 0.22 18.68
N CYS A 31 1.34 -0.37 17.74
CA CYS A 31 1.07 -0.30 16.32
C CYS A 31 -0.25 -0.98 15.96
N ASP A 32 -0.49 -2.19 16.50
CA ASP A 32 -1.74 -2.92 16.29
C ASP A 32 -2.95 -2.17 16.86
N GLU A 33 -2.85 -1.68 18.10
CA GLU A 33 -3.91 -0.85 18.70
C GLU A 33 -4.20 0.42 17.88
N CYS A 34 -3.17 0.99 17.25
CA CYS A 34 -3.33 2.17 16.40
C CYS A 34 -4.00 1.84 15.06
N ILE A 35 -3.62 0.71 14.44
CA ILE A 35 -4.26 0.22 13.21
C ILE A 35 -5.73 -0.11 13.47
N GLU A 36 -6.04 -0.85 14.53
CA GLU A 36 -7.42 -1.20 14.89
C GLU A 36 -8.29 0.05 15.09
N ARG A 37 -7.78 1.08 15.77
CA ARG A 37 -8.50 2.35 15.93
C ARG A 37 -8.75 3.07 14.60
N LEU A 38 -7.79 3.05 13.69
CA LEU A 38 -7.94 3.65 12.35
C LEU A 38 -8.93 2.86 11.48
N GLU A 39 -8.92 1.54 11.59
CA GLU A 39 -9.92 0.68 10.93
C GLU A 39 -11.31 0.92 11.50
N GLU A 40 -11.46 1.05 12.82
CA GLU A 40 -12.75 1.34 13.45
C GLU A 40 -13.30 2.70 13.01
N LEU A 41 -12.44 3.72 12.92
CA LEU A 41 -12.80 5.02 12.33
C LEU A 41 -13.32 4.89 10.89
N CYS A 42 -12.84 3.90 10.12
CA CYS A 42 -13.34 3.62 8.78
C CYS A 42 -14.66 2.83 8.77
N ARG A 43 -14.92 2.00 9.79
CA ARG A 43 -16.12 1.13 9.89
C ARG A 43 -17.36 1.89 10.33
N VAL A 44 -17.21 2.88 11.21
CA VAL A 44 -18.34 3.71 11.63
C VAL A 44 -18.89 4.44 10.39
N LYS A 45 -20.13 4.13 9.99
CA LYS A 45 -20.88 4.85 8.93
C LYS A 45 -21.11 6.31 9.37
N CYS A 46 -20.07 7.14 9.37
CA CYS A 46 -20.19 8.57 9.60
C CYS A 46 -20.44 9.24 8.24
N PRO A 47 -21.55 9.99 8.08
CA PRO A 47 -21.78 10.88 6.93
C PRO A 47 -20.70 11.96 6.74
N CYS A 48 -19.80 12.05 7.71
CA CYS A 48 -18.86 13.11 8.01
C CYS A 48 -17.52 13.00 7.25
N PHE A 49 -17.18 11.79 6.76
CA PHE A 49 -15.89 11.55 6.13
C PHE A 49 -15.95 11.86 4.63
N THR A 50 -15.25 12.91 4.22
CA THR A 50 -14.95 13.14 2.80
C THR A 50 -14.08 12.00 2.26
N VAL A 51 -14.18 11.73 0.95
CA VAL A 51 -13.36 10.70 0.27
C VAL A 51 -11.87 10.86 0.58
N GLY A 52 -11.39 12.11 0.62
CA GLY A 52 -10.00 12.44 0.95
C GLY A 52 -9.59 12.08 2.38
N HIS A 53 -10.47 12.27 3.36
CA HIS A 53 -10.19 11.85 4.75
C HIS A 53 -10.04 10.33 4.86
N ARG A 54 -10.90 9.56 4.20
CA ARG A 54 -10.79 8.09 4.24
C ARG A 54 -9.53 7.61 3.53
N GLN A 55 -9.15 8.24 2.41
CA GLN A 55 -7.89 7.95 1.73
C GLN A 55 -6.68 8.26 2.61
N SER A 56 -6.72 9.36 3.37
CA SER A 56 -5.69 9.70 4.35
C SER A 56 -5.55 8.63 5.43
N VAL A 57 -6.67 8.19 6.02
CA VAL A 57 -6.66 7.11 7.03
C VAL A 57 -6.13 5.79 6.46
N VAL A 58 -6.54 5.42 5.24
CA VAL A 58 -6.01 4.24 4.53
C VAL A 58 -4.49 4.32 4.33
N ALA A 59 -3.99 5.47 3.87
CA ALA A 59 -2.56 5.67 3.71
C ALA A 59 -1.83 5.51 5.05
N ARG A 60 -2.39 6.03 6.14
CA ARG A 60 -1.83 5.91 7.51
C ARG A 60 -1.80 4.45 8.00
N ILE A 61 -2.87 3.68 7.79
CA ILE A 61 -2.89 2.23 8.09
C ILE A 61 -1.79 1.50 7.31
N ALA A 62 -1.68 1.76 6.01
CA ALA A 62 -0.66 1.12 5.16
C ALA A 62 0.77 1.47 5.61
N LEU A 63 1.01 2.68 6.10
CA LEU A 63 2.29 3.11 6.65
C LEU A 63 2.66 2.36 7.93
N LEU A 64 1.76 2.33 8.92
CA LEU A 64 1.98 1.62 10.18
C LEU A 64 2.20 0.12 9.93
N ALA A 65 1.41 -0.47 9.04
CA ALA A 65 1.55 -1.86 8.65
C ALA A 65 2.91 -2.17 8.00
N GLY A 66 3.42 -1.26 7.18
CA GLY A 66 4.74 -1.38 6.56
C GLY A 66 5.86 -1.29 7.58
N ALA A 67 5.79 -0.31 8.48
CA ALA A 67 6.72 -0.14 9.60
C ALA A 67 6.75 -1.38 10.50
N LYS A 68 5.58 -1.95 10.82
CA LYS A 68 5.45 -3.20 11.57
C LYS A 68 6.21 -4.35 10.93
N THR A 69 5.96 -4.59 9.64
CA THR A 69 6.62 -5.67 8.88
C THR A 69 8.14 -5.49 8.85
N GLN A 70 8.62 -4.25 8.71
CA GLN A 70 10.04 -3.95 8.73
C GLN A 70 10.67 -4.25 10.09
N LEU A 71 10.00 -3.84 11.17
CA LEU A 71 10.48 -4.06 12.53
C LEU A 71 10.49 -5.55 12.89
N GLU A 72 9.42 -6.29 12.59
CA GLU A 72 9.35 -7.73 12.82
C GLU A 72 10.52 -8.45 12.15
N ARG A 73 10.87 -8.10 10.90
CA ARG A 73 12.00 -8.71 10.19
C ARG A 73 13.36 -8.44 10.84
N ARG A 74 13.57 -7.23 11.36
CA ARG A 74 14.81 -6.88 12.07
C ARG A 74 15.05 -7.79 13.28
N PHE A 75 13.99 -8.26 13.93
CA PHE A 75 14.07 -9.08 15.14
C PHE A 75 13.83 -10.58 14.90
N VAL A 76 13.10 -10.98 13.85
CA VAL A 76 12.90 -12.38 13.45
C VAL A 76 14.18 -13.01 12.88
N HIS A 77 15.12 -12.22 12.36
CA HIS A 77 16.43 -12.73 11.91
C HIS A 77 17.41 -13.10 13.06
N VAL A 78 17.00 -12.97 14.33
CA VAL A 78 17.86 -13.27 15.50
C VAL A 78 17.59 -14.65 16.13
N GLY A 79 16.55 -15.38 15.70
CA GLY A 79 16.20 -16.67 16.32
C GLY A 79 15.67 -17.71 15.35
N GLY A 80 16.55 -18.50 14.72
CA GLY A 80 16.12 -19.62 13.88
C GLY A 80 17.26 -20.40 13.24
N GLY A 81 18.10 -21.06 14.05
CA GLY A 81 19.08 -22.02 13.56
C GLY A 81 18.43 -23.37 13.18
N TYR A 82 18.99 -23.97 12.12
CA TYR A 82 18.99 -25.39 11.74
C TYR A 82 17.73 -25.98 11.08
N ALA A 83 17.68 -25.90 9.74
CA ALA A 83 17.66 -27.04 8.82
C ALA A 83 17.42 -26.55 7.37
N ARG A 84 18.45 -25.96 6.75
CA ARG A 84 18.38 -25.58 5.33
C ARG A 84 18.75 -26.80 4.49
N GLY A 85 17.72 -27.54 4.05
CA GLY A 85 17.84 -28.42 2.88
C GLY A 85 18.23 -27.57 1.66
N GLU A 86 19.19 -28.08 0.90
CA GLU A 86 19.75 -27.48 -0.30
C GLU A 86 18.66 -27.23 -1.37
N TYR A 87 18.95 -26.29 -2.29
CA TYR A 87 18.10 -25.74 -3.37
C TYR A 87 17.16 -24.57 -3.02
N ALA A 88 17.71 -23.47 -2.49
CA ALA A 88 17.11 -22.15 -2.64
C ALA A 88 18.21 -21.09 -2.77
N SER A 89 18.76 -20.96 -3.98
CA SER A 89 19.53 -19.79 -4.40
C SER A 89 18.59 -18.88 -5.18
N GLY A 90 18.33 -17.67 -4.68
CA GLY A 90 17.65 -16.61 -5.43
C GLY A 90 16.66 -15.77 -4.62
N ASN A 91 17.13 -14.59 -4.20
CA ASN A 91 16.36 -13.39 -3.80
C ASN A 91 15.65 -13.39 -2.42
N GLU A 92 16.41 -13.07 -1.38
CA GLU A 92 15.92 -12.52 -0.10
C GLU A 92 15.42 -11.05 -0.24
N GLN A 93 14.53 -10.78 -1.21
CA GLN A 93 13.85 -9.48 -1.37
C GLN A 93 12.34 -9.68 -1.36
N SER A 94 11.82 -10.38 -0.34
CA SER A 94 10.41 -10.75 -0.30
C SER A 94 9.53 -9.53 -0.07
N LEU A 95 8.87 -9.07 -1.13
CA LEU A 95 7.74 -8.15 -1.04
C LEU A 95 6.59 -8.83 -0.29
N VAL A 96 6.00 -8.13 0.69
CA VAL A 96 4.89 -8.68 1.49
C VAL A 96 3.59 -8.07 1.02
N TRP A 97 2.66 -8.93 0.61
CA TRP A 97 1.27 -8.55 0.46
C TRP A 97 0.60 -8.47 1.83
N ARG A 98 -0.07 -7.35 2.11
CA ARG A 98 -0.96 -7.24 3.25
C ARG A 98 -2.34 -6.78 2.79
N GLU A 99 -3.34 -7.58 3.09
CA GLU A 99 -4.74 -7.19 2.92
C GLU A 99 -5.12 -6.16 3.98
N ILE A 100 -5.83 -5.10 3.58
CA ILE A 100 -6.25 -4.01 4.46
C ILE A 100 -7.78 -4.02 4.51
N ASP A 101 -8.33 -4.45 5.63
CA ASP A 101 -9.78 -4.51 5.84
C ASP A 101 -10.36 -3.12 6.12
N VAL A 102 -10.68 -2.39 5.05
CA VAL A 102 -11.47 -1.16 5.13
C VAL A 102 -12.80 -1.33 4.39
N VAL A 103 -13.88 -1.27 5.14
CA VAL A 103 -15.25 -1.49 4.67
C VAL A 103 -15.72 -0.33 3.80
N PHE A 104 -15.43 -0.40 2.51
CA PHE A 104 -16.14 0.38 1.49
C PHE A 104 -17.13 -0.54 0.78
N GLU A 105 -18.42 -0.19 0.75
CA GLU A 105 -19.50 -1.02 0.15
C GLU A 105 -19.22 -1.45 -1.30
N SER A 106 -18.40 -0.70 -2.05
CA SER A 106 -18.01 -1.00 -3.43
C SER A 106 -16.65 -1.67 -3.59
N ARG A 107 -15.83 -1.78 -2.53
CA ARG A 107 -14.46 -2.31 -2.61
C ARG A 107 -14.47 -3.81 -2.40
N ILE A 108 -13.84 -4.54 -3.32
CA ILE A 108 -13.73 -5.99 -3.30
C ILE A 108 -12.46 -6.40 -2.56
N VAL A 109 -11.32 -5.79 -2.92
CA VAL A 109 -10.03 -6.04 -2.29
C VAL A 109 -9.33 -4.71 -2.10
N MET A 110 -8.77 -4.49 -0.91
CA MET A 110 -7.68 -3.54 -0.71
C MET A 110 -6.48 -4.31 -0.17
N GLY A 111 -5.31 -4.05 -0.73
CA GLY A 111 -4.09 -4.44 -0.06
C GLY A 111 -2.90 -3.61 -0.48
N ALA A 112 -1.80 -3.81 0.21
CA ALA A 112 -0.56 -3.11 -0.03
C ALA A 112 0.58 -4.11 -0.25
N VAL A 113 1.37 -3.86 -1.29
CA VAL A 113 2.68 -4.49 -1.47
C VAL A 113 3.69 -3.64 -0.70
N ILE A 114 4.17 -4.17 0.41
CA ILE A 114 5.07 -3.46 1.32
C ILE A 114 6.51 -3.52 0.79
N ASN A 115 7.13 -2.34 0.64
CA ASN A 115 8.52 -2.26 0.28
C ASN A 115 9.42 -2.70 1.44
N SER A 116 10.46 -3.47 1.12
CA SER A 116 11.42 -3.97 2.10
C SER A 116 12.76 -3.24 2.01
N ASN A 117 13.30 -3.11 0.80
CA ASN A 117 14.63 -2.58 0.56
C ASN A 117 14.81 -1.96 -0.83
N HIS A 118 13.75 -1.82 -1.62
CA HIS A 118 13.87 -1.18 -2.93
C HIS A 118 14.10 0.32 -2.76
N ILE A 119 15.12 0.80 -3.46
CA ILE A 119 15.46 2.23 -3.58
C ILE A 119 14.95 2.76 -4.92
N GLU A 120 15.06 1.96 -5.99
CA GLU A 120 14.67 2.34 -7.34
C GLU A 120 13.16 2.11 -7.57
N PRO A 121 12.36 3.15 -7.88
CA PRO A 121 10.91 3.01 -8.05
C PRO A 121 10.51 2.04 -9.15
N ARG A 122 11.24 2.03 -10.28
CA ARG A 122 10.97 1.13 -11.41
C ARG A 122 11.10 -0.33 -10.99
N ARG A 123 12.22 -0.71 -10.37
CA ARG A 123 12.44 -2.08 -9.89
C ARG A 123 11.39 -2.50 -8.87
N PHE A 124 11.06 -1.63 -7.92
CA PHE A 124 10.00 -1.90 -6.95
C PHE A 124 8.65 -2.21 -7.63
N LEU A 125 8.26 -1.39 -8.60
CA LEU A 125 6.99 -1.57 -9.31
C LEU A 125 6.99 -2.84 -10.17
N GLU A 126 8.10 -3.16 -10.83
CA GLU A 126 8.27 -4.39 -11.61
C GLU A 126 8.17 -5.64 -10.73
N ASP A 127 8.85 -5.66 -9.59
CA ASP A 127 8.82 -6.78 -8.64
C ASP A 127 7.44 -6.92 -7.97
N ALA A 128 6.80 -5.78 -7.62
CA ALA A 128 5.45 -5.76 -7.09
C ALA A 128 4.41 -6.26 -8.10
N GLY A 129 4.73 -6.20 -9.40
CA GLY A 129 3.85 -6.61 -10.49
C GLY A 129 3.35 -8.04 -10.34
N ASN A 130 4.22 -9.00 -10.00
CA ASN A 130 3.78 -10.40 -9.87
C ASN A 130 2.67 -10.57 -8.81
N VAL A 131 2.83 -9.91 -7.66
CA VAL A 131 1.84 -9.93 -6.56
C VAL A 131 0.55 -9.23 -6.98
N VAL A 132 0.65 -8.06 -7.61
CA VAL A 132 -0.52 -7.30 -8.09
C VAL A 132 -1.32 -8.11 -9.10
N LEU A 133 -0.65 -8.70 -10.08
CA LEU A 133 -1.27 -9.44 -11.18
C LEU A 133 -2.03 -10.66 -10.67
N GLU A 134 -1.45 -11.43 -9.74
CA GLU A 134 -2.11 -12.56 -9.09
C GLU A 134 -3.41 -12.14 -8.41
N ARG A 135 -3.36 -11.12 -7.55
CA ARG A 135 -4.55 -10.64 -6.81
C ARG A 135 -5.65 -10.09 -7.73
N VAL A 136 -5.27 -9.42 -8.80
CA VAL A 136 -6.22 -8.91 -9.80
C VAL A 136 -6.86 -10.06 -10.59
N ARG A 137 -6.08 -11.08 -11.00
CA ARG A 137 -6.60 -12.29 -11.66
C ARG A 137 -7.64 -13.00 -10.81
N ASP A 138 -7.29 -13.32 -9.56
CA ASP A 138 -8.17 -14.02 -8.63
C ASP A 138 -9.49 -13.27 -8.41
N THR A 139 -9.45 -11.94 -8.48
CA THR A 139 -10.65 -11.13 -8.31
C THR A 139 -11.49 -11.08 -9.59
N ILE A 140 -10.85 -11.01 -10.77
CA ILE A 140 -11.54 -11.07 -12.06
C ILE A 140 -12.22 -12.43 -12.27
N GLU A 141 -11.58 -13.52 -11.86
CA GLU A 141 -12.17 -14.86 -11.98
C GLU A 141 -13.47 -15.00 -11.19
N ARG A 142 -13.52 -14.39 -10.00
CA ARG A 142 -14.70 -14.40 -9.11
C ARG A 142 -15.80 -13.43 -9.52
N HIS A 143 -15.45 -12.27 -10.09
CA HIS A 143 -16.40 -11.17 -10.32
C HIS A 143 -16.66 -10.84 -11.80
N GLY A 144 -15.93 -11.44 -12.74
CA GLY A 144 -16.05 -11.24 -14.19
C GLY A 144 -15.32 -9.99 -14.69
N SER A 145 -15.55 -8.85 -14.06
CA SER A 145 -14.80 -7.61 -14.28
C SER A 145 -14.64 -6.82 -12.98
N VAL A 146 -13.63 -5.95 -12.95
CA VAL A 146 -13.25 -5.16 -11.78
C VAL A 146 -12.76 -3.78 -12.18
N LYS A 147 -12.79 -2.80 -11.27
CA LYS A 147 -12.14 -1.50 -11.44
C LYS A 147 -10.96 -1.37 -10.50
N VAL A 148 -9.76 -1.25 -11.06
CA VAL A 148 -8.51 -1.19 -10.29
C VAL A 148 -7.90 0.20 -10.37
N ASN A 149 -7.46 0.72 -9.23
CA ASN A 149 -6.46 1.78 -9.16
C ASN A 149 -5.34 1.38 -8.20
N THR A 150 -4.21 2.05 -8.32
CA THR A 150 -3.05 1.87 -7.47
C THR A 150 -2.63 3.20 -6.87
N THR A 151 -2.08 3.16 -5.66
CA THR A 151 -1.49 4.31 -5.00
C THR A 151 -0.07 3.97 -4.58
N PHE A 152 0.90 4.60 -5.22
CA PHE A 152 2.30 4.53 -4.82
C PHE A 152 2.54 5.51 -3.67
N ASN A 153 3.05 5.02 -2.55
CA ASN A 153 3.35 5.81 -1.37
C ASN A 153 4.86 5.89 -1.15
N GLY A 154 5.36 7.11 -0.98
CA GLY A 154 6.78 7.38 -0.77
C GLY A 154 7.00 8.50 0.24
N GLU A 155 8.13 8.45 0.92
CA GLU A 155 8.66 9.59 1.68
C GLU A 155 9.48 10.45 0.73
N PHE A 156 9.18 11.74 0.71
CA PHE A 156 9.90 12.74 -0.05
C PHE A 156 10.62 13.67 0.91
N ALA A 157 11.83 14.09 0.54
CA ALA A 157 12.66 14.98 1.34
C ALA A 157 13.04 16.23 0.53
N THR A 158 13.06 17.39 1.18
CA THR A 158 13.63 18.63 0.66
C THR A 158 14.34 19.36 1.80
N ASN A 159 15.63 19.68 1.63
CA ASN A 159 16.46 20.25 2.69
C ASN A 159 16.27 19.49 4.02
N ASP A 160 15.78 20.17 5.07
CA ASP A 160 15.56 19.60 6.41
C ASP A 160 14.13 19.05 6.61
N LYS A 161 13.29 19.03 5.57
CA LYS A 161 11.89 18.62 5.63
C LYS A 161 11.68 17.26 4.98
N ARG A 162 10.87 16.42 5.64
CA ARG A 162 10.38 15.14 5.11
C ARG A 162 8.85 15.13 5.13
N ALA A 163 8.25 14.53 4.11
CA ALA A 163 6.81 14.36 4.04
C ALA A 163 6.43 13.10 3.24
N ASN A 164 5.41 12.39 3.72
CA ASN A 164 4.83 11.28 3.00
C ASN A 164 3.88 11.82 1.92
N LYS A 165 4.09 11.39 0.68
CA LYS A 165 3.25 11.77 -0.46
C LYS A 165 2.83 10.51 -1.22
N SER A 166 1.73 10.65 -1.94
CA SER A 166 1.16 9.55 -2.70
C SER A 166 0.88 9.95 -4.15
N ILE A 167 1.06 8.98 -5.05
CA ILE A 167 0.75 9.10 -6.48
C ILE A 167 -0.30 8.05 -6.78
N THR A 168 -1.50 8.49 -7.18
CA THR A 168 -2.63 7.60 -7.44
C THR A 168 -2.91 7.51 -8.93
N THR A 169 -3.02 6.30 -9.45
CA THR A 169 -3.36 6.04 -10.85
C THR A 169 -4.87 6.14 -11.07
N LYS A 170 -5.27 6.28 -12.34
CA LYS A 170 -6.70 6.34 -12.70
C LYS A 170 -7.34 4.98 -12.46
N ASN A 171 -8.63 4.99 -12.12
CA ASN A 171 -9.42 3.76 -12.10
C ASN A 171 -9.56 3.22 -13.52
N ILE A 172 -9.10 2.00 -13.75
CA ILE A 172 -9.24 1.28 -15.01
C ILE A 172 -10.11 0.06 -14.81
N GLU A 173 -11.08 -0.13 -15.70
CA GLU A 173 -11.90 -1.34 -15.73
C GLU A 173 -11.16 -2.46 -16.47
N ILE A 174 -11.09 -3.62 -15.82
CA ILE A 174 -10.35 -4.78 -16.30
C ILE A 174 -11.31 -5.94 -16.46
N TYR A 175 -11.20 -6.62 -17.59
CA TYR A 175 -12.06 -7.75 -17.97
C TYR A 175 -11.24 -9.04 -18.02
N ARG A 176 -11.93 -10.19 -18.07
CA ARG A 176 -11.32 -11.54 -18.10
C ARG A 176 -10.23 -11.72 -19.17
N TYR A 177 -10.37 -11.08 -20.33
CA TYR A 177 -9.44 -11.24 -21.45
C TYR A 177 -8.43 -10.09 -21.59
N THR A 178 -8.39 -9.16 -20.63
CA THR A 178 -7.40 -8.08 -20.64
C THR A 178 -6.00 -8.66 -20.41
N ASP A 179 -5.03 -8.28 -21.24
CA ASP A 179 -3.63 -8.58 -20.95
C ASP A 179 -3.20 -7.78 -19.71
N LEU A 180 -3.10 -8.48 -18.58
CA LEU A 180 -2.80 -7.83 -17.31
C LEU A 180 -1.36 -7.33 -17.24
N ARG A 181 -0.41 -7.96 -17.96
CA ARG A 181 0.98 -7.48 -17.98
C ARG A 181 1.06 -6.17 -18.75
N GLU A 182 0.42 -6.11 -19.92
CA GLU A 182 0.32 -4.87 -20.68
C GLU A 182 -0.40 -3.78 -19.87
N TRP A 183 -1.54 -4.13 -19.25
CA TRP A 183 -2.28 -3.20 -18.40
C TRP A 183 -1.41 -2.64 -17.26
N TYR A 184 -0.68 -3.49 -16.55
CA TYR A 184 0.15 -3.07 -15.43
C TYR A 184 1.28 -2.15 -15.89
N GLN A 185 1.92 -2.48 -17.02
CA GLN A 185 2.96 -1.63 -17.61
C GLN A 185 2.43 -0.24 -17.96
N ARG A 186 1.35 -0.17 -18.74
CA ARG A 186 0.83 1.10 -19.33
C ARG A 186 0.01 1.94 -18.35
N HIS A 187 -0.60 1.33 -17.35
CA HIS A 187 -1.54 2.01 -16.46
C HIS A 187 -1.08 2.07 -14.99
N VAL A 188 -0.05 1.31 -14.60
CA VAL A 188 0.55 1.38 -13.27
C VAL A 188 1.99 1.88 -13.32
N ILE A 189 2.88 1.20 -14.04
CA ILE A 189 4.32 1.53 -14.05
C ILE A 189 4.55 2.90 -14.70
N GLU A 190 4.18 3.04 -15.98
CA GLU A 190 4.46 4.26 -16.76
C GLU A 190 3.88 5.53 -16.09
N PRO A 191 2.57 5.59 -15.74
CA PRO A 191 2.01 6.80 -15.16
C PRO A 191 2.61 7.15 -13.78
N THR A 192 2.99 6.14 -12.99
CA THR A 192 3.61 6.37 -11.67
C THR A 192 5.00 6.97 -11.84
N LEU A 193 5.81 6.42 -12.75
CA LEU A 193 7.15 6.92 -13.01
C LEU A 193 7.13 8.33 -13.63
N THR A 194 6.27 8.57 -14.62
CA THR A 194 6.08 9.93 -15.18
C THR A 194 5.66 10.93 -14.10
N SER A 195 4.74 10.55 -13.22
CA SER A 195 4.31 11.43 -12.12
C SER A 195 5.44 11.67 -11.10
N LEU A 196 6.33 10.71 -10.88
CA LEU A 196 7.50 10.87 -10.01
C LEU A 196 8.52 11.83 -10.61
N GLU A 197 8.80 11.69 -11.91
CA GLU A 197 9.69 12.58 -12.66
C GLU A 197 9.17 14.02 -12.64
N GLU A 198 7.90 14.23 -13.01
CA GLU A 198 7.25 15.54 -12.95
C GLU A 198 7.27 16.15 -11.53
N PHE A 199 7.15 15.32 -10.50
CA PHE A 199 7.15 15.80 -9.12
C PHE A 199 8.53 16.33 -8.69
N GLN A 200 9.60 15.68 -9.17
CA GLN A 200 10.98 16.03 -8.87
C GLN A 200 11.47 17.22 -9.70
N GLU A 201 11.05 17.34 -10.97
CA GLU A 201 11.53 18.37 -11.91
C GLU A 201 10.93 19.77 -11.70
N ARG A 202 9.78 19.90 -11.03
CA ARG A 202 9.05 21.20 -10.90
C ARG A 202 9.68 22.21 -9.92
N ASP A 203 11.01 22.24 -9.78
CA ASP A 203 11.78 23.13 -8.86
C ASP A 203 11.31 23.09 -7.40
N SER A 204 10.54 22.06 -7.02
CA SER A 204 9.94 21.95 -5.69
C SER A 204 10.98 21.62 -4.62
N GLY A 205 12.16 21.15 -5.05
CA GLY A 205 13.24 20.69 -4.20
C GLY A 205 12.96 19.35 -3.52
N TRP A 206 11.82 18.70 -3.79
CA TRP A 206 11.46 17.42 -3.19
C TRP A 206 11.97 16.24 -4.03
N ALA A 207 12.83 15.44 -3.43
CA ALA A 207 13.29 14.17 -4.00
C ALA A 207 12.64 13.00 -3.26
N LEU A 208 12.40 11.90 -3.96
CA LEU A 208 11.99 10.65 -3.31
C LEU A 208 13.14 10.14 -2.44
N SER A 209 12.91 10.04 -1.13
CA SER A 209 13.90 9.52 -0.18
C SER A 209 13.71 8.04 0.10
N ARG A 210 12.46 7.57 0.15
CA ARG A 210 12.14 6.19 0.52
C ARG A 210 10.83 5.73 -0.11
N ILE A 211 10.82 4.52 -0.66
CA ILE A 211 9.60 3.86 -1.13
C ILE A 211 8.95 3.16 0.06
N LEU A 212 7.66 3.38 0.27
CA LEU A 212 6.93 2.83 1.42
C LEU A 212 6.13 1.60 1.01
N ASN A 213 5.20 1.75 0.07
CA ASN A 213 4.40 0.64 -0.45
C ASN A 213 3.66 1.01 -1.75
N LEU A 214 3.09 0.00 -2.39
CA LEU A 214 2.10 0.15 -3.46
C LEU A 214 0.76 -0.38 -2.96
N THR A 215 -0.21 0.51 -2.72
CA THR A 215 -1.59 0.14 -2.41
C THR A 215 -2.35 -0.19 -3.69
N ILE A 216 -3.18 -1.22 -3.66
CA ILE A 216 -4.06 -1.64 -4.76
C ILE A 216 -5.49 -1.57 -4.25
N ASN A 217 -6.35 -0.90 -5.01
CA ASN A 217 -7.79 -0.85 -4.76
C ASN A 217 -8.53 -1.54 -5.89
N VAL A 218 -9.17 -2.67 -5.59
CA VAL A 218 -10.03 -3.39 -6.53
C VAL A 218 -11.48 -3.15 -6.14
N ASN A 219 -12.26 -2.56 -7.03
CA ASN A 219 -13.65 -2.17 -6.80
C ASN A 219 -14.58 -2.93 -7.73
N LYS A 220 -15.85 -3.06 -7.33
CA LYS A 220 -16.92 -3.58 -8.20
C LYS A 220 -17.10 -2.63 -9.39
N PRO A 221 -17.26 -3.15 -10.61
CA PRO A 221 -17.69 -2.34 -11.73
C PRO A 221 -19.09 -1.81 -11.41
N MET A 222 -19.34 -0.53 -11.70
CA MET A 222 -20.69 0.01 -11.55
C MET A 222 -21.60 -0.73 -12.52
N ARG A 223 -22.62 -1.43 -12.01
CA ARG A 223 -23.71 -1.88 -12.87
C ARG A 223 -24.37 -0.65 -13.46
N ALA A 224 -24.37 -0.51 -14.78
CA ALA A 224 -25.29 0.41 -15.42
C ALA A 224 -26.70 -0.01 -14.97
N ILE A 225 -27.42 0.86 -14.28
CA ILE A 225 -28.85 0.69 -14.08
C ILE A 225 -29.44 0.81 -15.48
N SER A 226 -29.67 -0.32 -16.13
CA SER A 226 -30.53 -0.40 -17.29
C SER A 226 -31.93 0.01 -16.82
N LYS A 227 -32.24 1.31 -16.87
CA LYS A 227 -33.62 1.76 -16.97
C LYS A 227 -34.13 1.24 -18.31
N CYS A 228 -34.58 0.00 -18.33
CA CYS A 228 -35.57 -0.43 -19.31
C CYS A 228 -36.78 0.49 -19.09
N ARG A 229 -36.87 1.56 -19.88
CA ARG A 229 -38.15 2.22 -20.13
C ARG A 229 -38.98 1.21 -20.92
N GLU A 230 -39.82 0.46 -20.22
CA GLU A 230 -40.96 -0.17 -20.87
C GLU A 230 -41.79 0.97 -21.49
N LYS A 231 -42.09 0.81 -22.78
CA LYS A 231 -42.95 1.70 -23.56
C LYS A 231 -44.42 1.41 -23.24
#